data_AF-A0ABD1SCX5-F1
#
_entry.id   AF-A0ABD1SCX5-F1
#
_cell.length_a   1.000
_cell.length_b   1.000
_cell.length_c   1.000
_cell.angle_alpha   90.00
_cell.angle_beta   90.00
_cell.angle_gamma   90.00
#
_symmetry.space_group_name_H-M   'P 1'
#
loop_
_entity.id
_entity.type
_entity.pdbx_description
1 polymer ?
#
loop_
_entity_poly.entity_id
_entity_poly.type
_entity_poly.pdbx_seq_one_letter_code
_entity_poly.pdbx_strand_id
1 'polypeptide(L)'
;MGHPTCVYVRPIKPDADCSRLELFKSFESMGVTVIQGELDDHKKLVSVLKQVDVVISTFAVPQHLEQLKIINAMKEAGNIKRFVPSEFGNEVDRVSGLPPFQALLDNKKKIRRTTEEAGIPFTYVSANSFAAYFVDYLLHPHDKSDQVTLYGTGEAREKDLEASQLYPDYNFTCVDEFLNIFLVNPPKPKLAAFA
;
A
#
# COMPACT_ATOMS: atom_id res chain seq x y z
N MET A 1 -9.03 -17.87 11.63
CA MET A 1 -9.91 -16.70 11.85
C MET A 1 -9.26 -15.50 11.18
N GLY A 2 -9.98 -14.79 10.31
CA GLY A 2 -9.46 -13.59 9.64
C GLY A 2 -9.55 -12.35 10.54
N HIS A 3 -8.87 -11.28 10.14
CA HIS A 3 -8.99 -9.98 10.82
C HIS A 3 -10.29 -9.27 10.40
N PRO A 4 -11.03 -8.65 11.34
CA PRO A 4 -12.08 -7.69 10.99
C PRO A 4 -11.50 -6.64 10.04
N THR A 5 -12.08 -6.56 8.84
CA THR A 5 -11.53 -5.77 7.74
C THR A 5 -12.53 -4.71 7.34
N CYS A 6 -12.06 -3.47 7.20
CA CYS A 6 -12.83 -2.39 6.59
C CYS A 6 -12.12 -1.87 5.34
N VAL A 7 -12.89 -1.42 4.36
CA VAL A 7 -12.35 -0.74 3.17
C VAL A 7 -12.97 0.64 3.05
N TYR A 8 -12.11 1.67 2.93
CA TYR A 8 -12.55 3.05 2.74
C TYR A 8 -12.57 3.36 1.24
N VAL A 9 -13.74 3.69 0.70
CA VAL A 9 -13.94 3.86 -0.74
C VAL A 9 -14.62 5.18 -1.04
N ARG A 10 -14.34 5.76 -2.22
CA ARG A 10 -15.09 6.93 -2.70
C ARG A 10 -16.58 6.59 -2.84
N PRO A 11 -17.49 7.54 -2.55
CA PRO A 11 -18.92 7.38 -2.74
C PRO A 11 -19.27 6.80 -4.11
N ILE A 12 -20.23 5.89 -4.12
CA ILE A 12 -20.75 5.31 -5.35
C ILE A 12 -21.59 6.37 -6.05
N LYS A 13 -21.19 6.72 -7.28
CA LYS A 13 -21.98 7.59 -8.13
C LYS A 13 -23.12 6.81 -8.81
N PRO A 14 -24.23 7.46 -9.20
CA PRO A 14 -25.35 6.79 -9.86
C PRO A 14 -24.98 6.08 -11.17
N ASP A 15 -23.91 6.54 -11.84
CA ASP A 15 -23.34 6.01 -13.07
C ASP A 15 -22.15 5.05 -12.82
N ALA A 16 -21.99 4.56 -11.59
CA ALA A 16 -20.85 3.73 -11.24
C ALA A 16 -20.77 2.45 -12.09
N ASP A 17 -19.54 2.11 -12.50
CA ASP A 17 -19.21 0.88 -13.18
C ASP A 17 -19.75 -0.35 -12.42
N CYS A 18 -20.41 -1.24 -13.17
CA CYS A 18 -20.99 -2.48 -12.67
C CYS A 18 -19.94 -3.35 -11.97
N SER A 19 -18.71 -3.38 -12.51
CA SER A 19 -17.60 -4.17 -11.95
C SER A 19 -17.25 -3.76 -10.52
N ARG A 20 -17.31 -2.46 -10.21
CA ARG A 20 -17.00 -1.92 -8.88
C ARG A 20 -18.09 -2.26 -7.87
N LEU A 21 -19.36 -2.23 -8.30
CA LEU A 21 -20.49 -2.60 -7.48
C LEU A 21 -20.46 -4.09 -7.12
N GLU A 22 -20.14 -4.94 -8.10
CA GLU A 22 -19.97 -6.38 -7.88
C GLU A 22 -18.82 -6.67 -6.91
N LEU A 23 -17.70 -5.97 -7.03
CA LEU A 23 -16.57 -6.10 -6.11
C LEU A 23 -16.96 -5.76 -4.67
N PHE A 24 -17.71 -4.66 -4.46
CA PHE A 24 -18.13 -4.28 -3.11
C PHE A 24 -19.13 -5.26 -2.52
N LYS A 25 -20.08 -5.76 -3.30
CA LYS A 25 -20.99 -6.84 -2.87
C LYS A 25 -20.21 -8.09 -2.49
N SER A 26 -19.18 -8.44 -3.26
CA SER A 26 -18.29 -9.56 -2.95
C SER A 26 -17.57 -9.34 -1.61
N PHE A 27 -17.00 -8.15 -1.38
CA PHE A 27 -16.39 -7.79 -0.10
C PHE A 27 -17.37 -7.91 1.08
N GLU A 28 -18.57 -7.34 0.96
CA GLU A 28 -19.58 -7.43 2.00
C GLU A 28 -20.00 -8.89 2.28
N SER A 29 -20.12 -9.72 1.23
CA SER A 29 -20.41 -11.15 1.38
C SER A 29 -19.33 -11.94 2.14
N MET A 30 -18.09 -11.44 2.12
CA MET A 30 -16.96 -11.97 2.90
C MET A 30 -16.86 -11.37 4.31
N GLY A 31 -17.80 -10.50 4.70
CA GLY A 31 -17.82 -9.84 6.01
C GLY A 31 -16.93 -8.60 6.11
N VAL A 32 -16.50 -8.03 4.99
CA VAL A 32 -15.75 -6.76 4.95
C VAL A 32 -16.70 -5.58 5.09
N THR A 33 -16.38 -4.65 5.98
CA THR A 33 -17.15 -3.40 6.15
C THR A 33 -16.74 -2.37 5.10
N VAL A 34 -17.61 -2.05 4.15
CA VAL A 34 -17.37 -1.00 3.14
C VAL A 34 -17.81 0.36 3.69
N ILE A 35 -16.85 1.27 3.86
CA ILE A 35 -17.09 2.63 4.36
C ILE A 35 -16.91 3.61 3.20
N GLN A 36 -18.00 4.26 2.80
CA GLN A 36 -17.94 5.26 1.73
C GLN A 36 -17.59 6.65 2.29
N GLY A 37 -16.64 7.36 1.71
CA GLY A 37 -16.30 8.73 2.09
C GLY A 37 -15.25 9.37 1.20
N GLU A 38 -15.12 10.69 1.32
CA GLU A 38 -14.13 11.49 0.59
C GLU A 38 -12.91 11.76 1.47
N LEU A 39 -11.72 11.81 0.86
CA LEU A 39 -10.48 12.08 1.60
C LEU A 39 -10.39 13.50 2.15
N ASP A 40 -11.20 14.43 1.62
CA ASP A 40 -11.30 15.80 2.12
C ASP A 40 -12.18 15.89 3.39
N ASP A 41 -12.93 14.84 3.73
CA ASP A 41 -13.67 14.75 4.99
C ASP A 41 -12.77 14.23 6.10
N HIS A 42 -11.88 15.11 6.59
CA HIS A 42 -10.92 14.80 7.65
C HIS A 42 -11.60 14.26 8.92
N LYS A 43 -12.74 14.84 9.32
CA LYS A 43 -13.48 14.40 10.52
C LYS A 43 -13.94 12.95 10.38
N LYS A 44 -14.44 12.58 9.21
CA LYS A 44 -14.83 11.21 8.92
C LYS A 44 -13.63 10.27 8.86
N LEU A 45 -12.53 10.69 8.24
CA LEU A 45 -11.28 9.90 8.27
C LEU A 45 -10.84 9.60 9.71
N VAL A 46 -10.76 10.62 10.57
CA VAL A 46 -10.39 10.44 11.99
C VAL A 46 -11.36 9.49 12.71
N SER A 47 -12.67 9.65 12.48
CA SER A 47 -13.70 8.77 13.07
C SER A 47 -13.51 7.30 12.69
N VAL A 48 -13.20 7.02 11.43
CA VAL A 48 -12.94 5.65 10.94
C VAL A 48 -11.62 5.12 11.49
N LEU A 49 -10.57 5.95 11.47
CA LEU A 49 -9.24 5.58 11.94
C LEU A 49 -9.21 5.23 13.44
N LYS A 50 -10.07 5.86 14.25
CA LYS A 50 -10.27 5.50 15.67
C LYS A 50 -10.83 4.10 15.91
N GLN A 51 -11.42 3.48 14.89
CA GLN A 51 -12.03 2.16 14.97
C GLN A 51 -11.11 1.03 14.50
N VAL A 52 -9.91 1.36 14.00
CA VAL A 52 -8.96 0.39 13.45
C VAL A 52 -7.60 0.51 14.09
N ASP A 53 -6.87 -0.61 14.09
CA ASP A 53 -5.51 -0.68 14.61
C ASP A 53 -4.45 -0.50 13.51
N VAL A 54 -4.77 -0.93 12.29
CA VAL A 54 -3.83 -1.04 11.17
C VAL A 54 -4.43 -0.37 9.95
N VAL A 55 -3.61 0.39 9.23
CA VAL A 55 -4.00 1.05 7.98
C VAL A 55 -3.08 0.56 6.87
N ILE A 56 -3.67 0.02 5.80
CA ILE A 56 -2.96 -0.34 4.58
C ILE A 56 -3.50 0.55 3.46
N SER A 57 -2.61 1.29 2.82
CA SER A 57 -2.93 2.18 1.72
C SER A 57 -2.52 1.57 0.39
N THR A 58 -3.44 1.51 -0.56
CA THR A 58 -3.23 0.95 -1.90
C THR A 58 -3.50 1.97 -3.01
N PHE A 59 -3.30 3.27 -2.73
CA PHE A 59 -3.49 4.33 -3.72
C PHE A 59 -2.57 4.17 -4.93
N ALA A 60 -3.15 4.25 -6.12
CA ALA A 60 -2.42 4.24 -7.38
C ALA A 60 -1.75 5.58 -7.66
N VAL A 61 -0.73 5.57 -8.52
CA VAL A 61 -0.22 6.79 -9.17
C VAL A 61 -1.30 7.31 -10.15
N PRO A 62 -1.56 8.62 -10.22
CA PRO A 62 -0.87 9.74 -9.54
C PRO A 62 -1.48 10.16 -8.19
N GLN A 63 -2.47 9.42 -7.67
CA GLN A 63 -3.21 9.76 -6.46
C GLN A 63 -2.47 9.41 -5.16
N HIS A 64 -1.28 8.82 -5.23
CA HIS A 64 -0.52 8.36 -4.06
C HIS A 64 -0.17 9.49 -3.08
N LEU A 65 -0.09 10.76 -3.52
CA LEU A 65 0.11 11.90 -2.62
C LEU A 65 -1.09 12.21 -1.71
N GLU A 66 -2.29 11.71 -2.04
CA GLU A 66 -3.46 11.85 -1.18
C GLU A 66 -3.29 11.16 0.18
N GLN A 67 -2.32 10.24 0.31
CA GLN A 67 -1.92 9.62 1.56
C GLN A 67 -1.51 10.62 2.64
N LEU A 68 -1.07 11.83 2.27
CA LEU A 68 -0.74 12.88 3.23
C LEU A 68 -1.97 13.30 4.07
N LYS A 69 -3.18 13.27 3.48
CA LYS A 69 -4.44 13.53 4.21
C LYS A 69 -4.70 12.44 5.25
N ILE A 70 -4.43 11.19 4.89
CA ILE A 70 -4.60 10.02 5.77
C ILE A 70 -3.57 10.08 6.91
N ILE A 71 -2.32 10.44 6.63
CA ILE A 71 -1.27 10.60 7.66
C ILE A 71 -1.69 11.67 8.67
N ASN A 72 -2.20 12.81 8.22
CA ASN A 72 -2.71 13.85 9.11
C ASN A 72 -3.86 13.34 9.99
N ALA A 73 -4.82 12.59 9.41
CA ALA A 73 -5.94 12.02 10.15
C ALA A 73 -5.50 10.93 11.14
N MET A 74 -4.51 10.09 10.77
CA MET A 74 -3.94 9.06 11.66
C MET A 74 -3.22 9.68 12.85
N LYS A 75 -2.47 10.76 12.62
CA LYS A 75 -1.81 11.52 13.69
C LYS A 75 -2.81 12.04 14.73
N GLU A 76 -3.96 12.55 14.29
CA GLU A 76 -5.03 13.00 15.18
C GLU A 76 -5.76 11.83 15.87
N ALA A 77 -5.99 10.73 15.16
CA ALA A 77 -6.64 9.56 15.73
C ALA A 77 -5.81 8.95 16.88
N GLY A 78 -4.48 8.89 16.73
CA GLY A 78 -3.53 8.58 17.80
C GLY A 78 -3.52 7.12 18.28
N ASN A 79 -4.36 6.26 17.70
CA ASN A 79 -4.50 4.84 18.06
C ASN A 79 -3.88 3.87 17.04
N ILE A 80 -3.34 4.37 15.92
CA ILE A 80 -2.79 3.51 14.86
C ILE A 80 -1.52 2.81 15.34
N LYS A 81 -1.54 1.48 15.22
CA LYS A 81 -0.48 0.56 15.62
C LYS A 81 0.47 0.24 14.48
N ARG A 82 0.01 0.34 13.23
CA ARG A 82 0.83 0.22 12.03
C ARG A 82 0.19 0.88 10.82
N PHE A 83 0.99 1.61 10.05
CA PHE A 83 0.67 2.10 8.73
C PHE A 83 1.55 1.43 7.66
N VAL A 84 0.93 0.94 6.59
CA VAL A 84 1.59 0.47 5.38
C VAL A 84 1.21 1.41 4.24
N PRO A 85 2.08 2.37 3.86
CA PRO A 85 1.83 3.23 2.71
C PRO A 85 1.87 2.46 1.38
N SER A 86 1.32 3.08 0.34
CA SER A 86 1.33 2.56 -1.03
C SER A 86 2.73 2.68 -1.65
N GLU A 87 3.58 1.70 -1.31
CA GLU A 87 4.96 1.54 -1.77
C GLU A 87 5.01 0.54 -2.93
N PHE A 88 4.92 -0.76 -2.63
CA PHE A 88 4.69 -1.92 -3.51
C PHE A 88 5.39 -1.92 -4.88
N GLY A 89 6.62 -1.41 -4.92
CA GLY A 89 7.55 -1.52 -6.04
C GLY A 89 8.96 -1.64 -5.50
N ASN A 90 9.87 -0.81 -6.00
CA ASN A 90 11.25 -0.75 -5.54
C ASN A 90 11.40 -0.03 -4.19
N GLU A 91 12.52 -0.30 -3.52
CA GLU A 91 12.94 0.41 -2.32
C GLU A 91 13.35 1.85 -2.65
N VAL A 92 12.43 2.80 -2.47
CA VAL A 92 12.54 4.16 -3.02
C VAL A 92 13.72 4.97 -2.47
N ASP A 93 14.20 4.67 -1.26
CA ASP A 93 15.36 5.37 -0.68
C ASP A 93 16.70 4.93 -1.30
N ARG A 94 16.70 3.84 -2.09
CA ARG A 94 17.93 3.22 -2.63
C ARG A 94 18.02 3.24 -4.16
N VAL A 95 16.96 3.67 -4.83
CA VAL A 95 16.92 3.74 -6.29
C VAL A 95 16.86 5.19 -6.77
N SER A 96 17.37 5.41 -7.97
CA SER A 96 17.19 6.63 -8.74
C SER A 96 16.66 6.28 -10.13
N GLY A 97 16.06 7.26 -10.81
CA GLY A 97 15.50 7.06 -12.13
C GLY A 97 15.62 8.28 -13.03
N LEU A 98 15.18 8.14 -14.27
CA LEU A 98 14.99 9.27 -15.17
C LEU A 98 13.89 10.21 -14.61
N PRO A 99 13.86 11.50 -15.01
CA PRO A 99 13.08 12.52 -14.32
C PRO A 99 11.60 12.18 -14.04
N PRO A 100 10.83 11.56 -14.95
CA PRO A 100 9.44 11.18 -14.66
C PRO A 100 9.33 10.14 -13.54
N PHE A 101 10.22 9.15 -13.52
CA PHE A 101 10.24 8.12 -12.47
C PHE A 101 10.82 8.68 -11.16
N GLN A 102 11.84 9.54 -11.25
CA GLN A 102 12.41 10.21 -10.08
C GLN A 102 11.37 11.04 -9.33
N ALA A 103 10.49 11.76 -10.04
CA ALA A 103 9.39 12.50 -9.42
C ALA A 103 8.42 11.58 -8.64
N LEU A 104 8.19 10.35 -9.12
CA LEU A 104 7.40 9.36 -8.38
C LEU A 104 8.12 8.86 -7.13
N LEU A 105 9.42 8.58 -7.23
CA LEU A 105 10.26 8.19 -6.09
C LEU A 105 10.28 9.29 -5.03
N ASP A 106 10.47 10.56 -5.42
CA ASP A 106 10.53 11.70 -4.52
C ASP A 106 9.20 11.92 -3.79
N ASN A 107 8.07 11.72 -4.47
CA ASN A 107 6.76 11.76 -3.85
C ASN A 107 6.55 10.64 -2.82
N LYS A 108 7.06 9.42 -3.08
CA LYS A 108 7.03 8.33 -2.10
C LYS A 108 7.94 8.62 -0.91
N LYS A 109 9.16 9.11 -1.14
CA LYS A 109 10.06 9.58 -0.07
C LYS A 109 9.39 10.63 0.80
N LYS A 110 8.68 11.60 0.21
CA LYS A 110 7.90 12.59 0.95
C LYS A 110 6.88 11.94 1.88
N ILE A 111 6.13 10.95 1.40
CA ILE A 111 5.15 10.20 2.22
C ILE A 111 5.84 9.48 3.38
N ARG A 112 7.01 8.86 3.14
CA ARG A 112 7.83 8.24 4.20
C ARG A 112 8.23 9.24 5.27
N ARG A 113 8.86 10.36 4.88
CA ARG A 113 9.30 11.39 5.85
C ARG A 113 8.14 11.98 6.63
N THR A 114 7.00 12.28 5.98
CA THR A 114 5.82 12.78 6.69
C THR A 114 5.25 11.74 7.67
N THR A 115 5.30 10.46 7.34
CA THR A 115 4.88 9.37 8.26
C THR A 115 5.78 9.30 9.49
N GLU A 116 7.09 9.34 9.28
CA GLU A 116 8.10 9.31 10.34
C GLU A 116 8.01 10.53 11.26
N GLU A 117 7.92 11.73 10.70
CA GLU A 117 7.76 12.99 11.43
C GLU A 117 6.45 13.04 12.22
N ALA A 118 5.41 12.34 11.77
CA ALA A 118 4.15 12.20 12.49
C ALA A 118 4.25 11.23 13.69
N GLY A 119 5.34 10.46 13.81
CA GLY A 119 5.53 9.46 14.86
C GLY A 119 4.62 8.24 14.71
N ILE A 120 4.10 7.98 13.49
CA ILE A 120 3.20 6.86 13.22
C ILE A 120 4.03 5.60 13.01
N PRO A 121 3.77 4.49 13.72
CA PRO A 121 4.48 3.23 13.46
C PRO A 121 4.22 2.75 12.03
N PHE A 122 5.25 2.39 11.28
CA PHE A 122 5.12 2.09 9.84
C PHE A 122 5.82 0.79 9.41
N THR A 123 5.48 0.32 8.22
CA THR A 123 6.22 -0.71 7.47
C THR A 123 6.18 -0.37 5.99
N TYR A 124 7.35 -0.20 5.36
CA TYR A 124 7.46 -0.01 3.93
C TYR A 124 7.66 -1.36 3.26
N VAL A 125 6.83 -1.67 2.26
CA VAL A 125 6.86 -2.95 1.56
C VAL A 125 7.41 -2.75 0.15
N SER A 126 8.64 -3.23 -0.07
CA SER A 126 9.25 -3.33 -1.39
C SER A 126 8.87 -4.67 -2.02
N ALA A 127 7.80 -4.70 -2.80
CA ALA A 127 7.27 -5.91 -3.44
C ALA A 127 7.93 -6.22 -4.80
N ASN A 128 8.86 -5.36 -5.24
CA ASN A 128 9.53 -5.46 -6.54
C ASN A 128 8.50 -5.53 -7.69
N SER A 129 8.68 -6.49 -8.60
CA SER A 129 7.90 -6.59 -9.83
C SER A 129 6.69 -7.50 -9.66
N PHE A 130 5.50 -7.00 -10.00
CA PHE A 130 4.29 -7.84 -10.07
C PHE A 130 4.41 -8.85 -11.20
N ALA A 131 4.61 -10.12 -10.86
CA ALA A 131 4.96 -11.18 -11.80
C ALA A 131 4.01 -11.24 -13.01
N ALA A 132 2.70 -11.35 -12.78
CA ALA A 132 1.73 -11.44 -13.86
C ALA A 132 1.72 -10.18 -14.75
N TYR A 133 1.83 -8.99 -14.15
CA TYR A 133 1.87 -7.73 -14.89
C TYR A 133 3.13 -7.62 -15.76
N PHE A 134 4.31 -7.93 -15.21
CA PHE A 134 5.57 -7.83 -15.95
C PHE A 134 5.74 -8.96 -16.97
N VAL A 135 5.22 -10.17 -16.71
CA VAL A 135 5.19 -11.24 -17.72
C VAL A 135 4.30 -10.83 -18.89
N ASP A 136 3.11 -10.30 -18.62
CA ASP A 136 2.21 -9.82 -19.67
C ASP A 136 2.85 -8.67 -20.47
N TYR A 137 3.42 -7.68 -19.77
CA TYR A 137 4.04 -6.50 -20.38
C TYR A 137 5.33 -6.80 -21.16
N LEU A 138 6.18 -7.72 -20.69
CA LEU A 138 7.46 -8.01 -21.34
C LEU A 138 7.33 -9.07 -22.43
N LEU A 139 6.51 -10.10 -22.19
CA LEU A 139 6.45 -11.29 -23.04
C LEU A 139 5.21 -11.33 -23.94
N HIS A 140 4.18 -10.54 -23.67
CA HIS A 140 2.94 -10.49 -24.44
C HIS A 140 2.40 -11.90 -24.79
N PRO A 141 2.22 -12.81 -23.79
CA PRO A 141 1.94 -14.23 -24.04
C PRO A 141 0.61 -14.48 -24.77
N HIS A 142 -0.25 -13.46 -24.88
CA HIS A 142 -1.53 -13.50 -25.57
C HIS A 142 -1.45 -13.05 -27.04
N ASP A 143 -0.34 -12.44 -27.45
CA ASP A 143 -0.14 -11.97 -28.81
C ASP A 143 0.38 -13.09 -29.72
N LYS A 144 -0.07 -13.09 -30.98
CA LYS A 144 0.46 -14.00 -32.03
C LYS A 144 1.69 -13.40 -32.69
N SER A 145 2.63 -12.90 -31.89
CA SER A 145 3.87 -12.29 -32.35
C SER A 145 5.06 -13.12 -31.90
N ASP A 146 5.99 -13.40 -32.81
CA ASP A 146 7.25 -14.09 -32.50
C ASP A 146 8.34 -13.09 -32.07
N GLN A 147 7.99 -11.84 -31.80
CA GLN A 147 8.93 -10.77 -31.43
C GLN A 147 8.79 -10.39 -29.96
N VAL A 148 9.93 -10.31 -29.26
CA VAL A 148 10.03 -9.85 -27.87
C VAL A 148 10.93 -8.62 -27.82
N THR A 149 10.53 -7.60 -27.06
CA THR A 149 11.34 -6.39 -26.87
C THR A 149 12.28 -6.60 -25.69
N LEU A 150 13.59 -6.53 -25.96
CA LEU A 150 14.62 -6.55 -24.93
C LEU A 150 15.04 -5.11 -24.60
N TYR A 151 14.87 -4.71 -23.35
CA TYR A 151 15.32 -3.40 -22.89
C TYR A 151 16.80 -3.45 -22.48
N GLY A 152 17.64 -2.63 -23.12
CA GLY A 152 19.08 -2.62 -22.88
C GLY A 152 19.79 -3.86 -23.45
N THR A 153 20.73 -4.43 -22.70
CA THR A 153 21.50 -5.63 -23.13
C THR A 153 20.84 -6.95 -22.73
N GLY A 154 19.85 -6.93 -21.83
CA GLY A 154 19.26 -8.14 -21.26
C GLY A 154 20.08 -8.83 -20.17
N GLU A 155 21.19 -8.23 -19.73
CA GLU A 155 22.12 -8.83 -18.76
C GLU A 155 21.90 -8.38 -17.31
N ALA A 156 20.75 -7.79 -16.99
CA ALA A 156 20.37 -7.57 -15.59
C ALA A 156 20.28 -8.93 -14.88
N ARG A 157 21.05 -9.13 -13.80
CA ARG A 157 21.33 -10.44 -13.21
C ARG A 157 20.27 -10.83 -12.18
N GLU A 158 20.15 -12.13 -11.89
CA GLU A 158 19.29 -12.71 -10.84
C GLU A 158 19.49 -12.06 -9.45
N LYS A 159 20.73 -11.63 -9.18
CA LYS A 159 21.12 -10.89 -7.97
C LYS A 159 20.49 -9.49 -7.87
N ASP A 160 20.00 -8.95 -8.98
CA ASP A 160 19.32 -7.65 -9.05
C ASP A 160 17.82 -7.77 -8.74
N LEU A 161 17.30 -8.99 -8.53
CA LEU A 161 15.87 -9.25 -8.28
C LEU A 161 15.57 -9.63 -6.82
N GLU A 162 16.53 -10.22 -6.10
CA GLU A 162 16.34 -10.60 -4.70
C GLU A 162 16.71 -9.45 -3.75
N ALA A 163 15.68 -8.81 -3.17
CA ALA A 163 15.88 -7.65 -2.29
C ALA A 163 16.78 -7.94 -1.07
N SER A 164 16.72 -9.17 -0.54
CA SER A 164 17.57 -9.64 0.56
C SER A 164 19.06 -9.65 0.22
N GLN A 165 19.41 -10.01 -1.02
CA GLN A 165 20.80 -10.02 -1.50
C GLN A 165 21.30 -8.62 -1.84
N LEU A 166 20.43 -7.77 -2.38
CA LEU A 166 20.77 -6.38 -2.69
C LEU A 166 21.02 -5.55 -1.43
N TYR A 167 20.30 -5.85 -0.36
CA TYR A 167 20.22 -5.02 0.83
C TYR A 167 20.43 -5.85 2.11
N PRO A 168 21.61 -6.47 2.28
CA PRO A 168 21.85 -7.49 3.30
C PRO A 168 21.76 -6.97 4.73
N ASP A 169 21.91 -5.66 4.94
CA ASP A 169 21.86 -5.03 6.26
C ASP A 169 20.43 -4.87 6.82
N TYR A 170 19.41 -5.26 6.05
CA TYR A 170 18.01 -5.07 6.41
C TYR A 170 17.36 -6.39 6.84
N ASN A 171 16.45 -6.29 7.81
CA ASN A 171 15.65 -7.43 8.23
C ASN A 171 14.46 -7.57 7.27
N PHE A 172 14.47 -8.63 6.48
CA PHE A 172 13.33 -9.04 5.65
C PHE A 172 12.43 -9.97 6.44
N THR A 173 11.13 -9.85 6.21
CA THR A 173 10.13 -10.74 6.77
C THR A 173 9.15 -11.10 5.65
N CYS A 174 8.64 -12.32 5.63
CA CYS A 174 7.68 -12.72 4.62
C CYS A 174 6.31 -12.06 4.90
N VAL A 175 5.43 -12.02 3.89
CA VAL A 175 4.08 -11.45 4.07
C VAL A 175 3.32 -12.18 5.18
N ASP A 176 3.47 -13.50 5.31
CA ASP A 176 2.80 -14.26 6.37
C ASP A 176 3.33 -13.91 7.76
N GLU A 177 4.64 -13.75 7.91
CA GLU A 177 5.24 -13.29 9.17
C GLU A 177 4.84 -11.84 9.50
N PHE A 178 4.78 -10.98 8.48
CA PHE A 178 4.27 -9.61 8.64
C PHE A 178 2.81 -9.62 9.11
N LEU A 179 1.96 -10.46 8.52
CA LEU A 179 0.57 -10.64 8.96
C LEU A 179 0.52 -11.26 10.37
N ASN A 180 1.44 -12.17 10.69
CA ASN A 180 1.56 -12.76 12.01
C ASN A 180 1.95 -11.74 13.10
N ILE A 181 2.63 -10.64 12.77
CA ILE A 181 2.83 -9.53 13.73
C ILE A 181 1.47 -8.98 14.19
N PHE A 182 0.49 -8.89 13.29
CA PHE A 182 -0.87 -8.47 13.65
C PHE A 182 -1.68 -9.55 14.38
N LEU A 183 -1.35 -10.83 14.21
CA LEU A 183 -2.07 -11.95 14.81
C LEU A 183 -1.51 -12.37 16.18
N VAL A 184 -0.19 -12.47 16.30
CA VAL A 184 0.51 -13.13 17.42
C VAL A 184 1.00 -12.13 18.45
N ASN A 185 1.47 -10.95 18.02
CA ASN A 185 1.91 -9.89 18.94
C ASN A 185 1.38 -8.52 18.50
N PRO A 186 0.05 -8.38 18.37
CA PRO A 186 -0.56 -7.11 18.00
C PRO A 186 -0.13 -6.03 18.99
N PRO A 187 0.23 -4.80 18.55
CA PRO A 187 0.63 -3.77 19.48
C PRO A 187 -0.48 -3.53 20.51
N LYS A 188 -0.11 -3.31 21.78
CA LYS A 188 -1.11 -3.22 22.86
C LYS A 188 -2.11 -2.10 22.57
N PRO A 189 -3.44 -2.34 22.62
CA PRO A 189 -4.41 -1.27 22.52
C PRO A 189 -4.14 -0.26 23.64
N LYS A 190 -3.94 1.02 23.30
CA LYS A 190 -4.06 2.08 24.30
C LYS A 190 -5.55 2.22 24.61
N LEU A 191 -5.98 1.61 25.71
CA LEU A 191 -7.29 1.88 26.31
C LEU A 191 -7.21 3.29 26.91
N ALA A 192 -7.76 4.28 26.20
CA ALA A 192 -8.05 5.56 26.82
C ALA A 192 -9.23 5.35 27.77
N ALA A 193 -8.99 5.48 29.07
CA ALA A 193 -10.06 5.61 30.04
C ALA A 193 -10.70 6.99 29.84
N PHE A 194 -11.95 7.01 29.38
CA PHE A 194 -12.75 8.23 29.38
C PHE A 194 -13.17 8.49 30.84
N ALA A 195 -12.69 9.61 31.40
CA ALA A 195 -13.21 10.21 32.62
C ALA A 195 -14.33 11.18 32.28
#